data_AF-A0A925ZDF9-F1
#
_entry.id   AF-A0A925ZDF9-F1
#
_cell.length_a   1.000
_cell.length_b   1.000
_cell.length_c   1.000
_cell.angle_alpha   90.00
_cell.angle_beta   90.00
_cell.angle_gamma   90.00
#
_symmetry.space_group_name_H-M   'P 1'
#
loop_
_entity.id
_entity.type
_entity.pdbx_description
1 polymer ?
#
loop_
_entity_poly.entity_id
_entity_poly.type
_entity_poly.pdbx_seq_one_letter_code
_entity_poly.pdbx_strand_id
1 'polypeptide(L)'
;MKIIEIERSGIEGDNKLANLYNQFKKLIDELRKKSLPDKVVGLINEDLKVINSAAQNGNDFKKLIKQKQSKIIKLVEKEAKIVPKNYYRNVWLAVG
;
A
#
# COMPACT_ATOMS: atom_id res chain seq x y z
N MET A 1 7.00 -9.18 -14.36
CA MET A 1 7.45 -9.48 -12.98
C MET A 1 6.26 -9.84 -12.08
N LYS A 2 6.44 -10.56 -10.96
CA LYS A 2 5.38 -10.84 -9.97
C LYS A 2 5.56 -9.99 -8.71
N ILE A 3 4.47 -9.59 -8.06
CA ILE A 3 4.52 -8.82 -6.82
C ILE A 3 4.82 -9.74 -5.63
N ILE A 4 5.76 -9.35 -4.75
CA ILE A 4 6.21 -10.12 -3.57
C ILE A 4 5.14 -10.15 -2.48
N GLU A 5 5.10 -11.20 -1.65
CA GLU A 5 4.18 -11.31 -0.50
C GLU A 5 4.61 -10.47 0.70
N ILE A 6 3.61 -10.01 1.45
CA ILE A 6 3.82 -9.30 2.70
C ILE A 6 3.56 -10.29 3.83
N GLU A 7 4.64 -10.78 4.42
CA GLU A 7 4.62 -11.70 5.56
C GLU A 7 5.33 -11.03 6.72
N ARG A 8 4.56 -10.47 7.66
CA ARG A 8 5.12 -9.96 8.90
C ARG A 8 4.28 -10.41 10.09
N SER A 9 4.87 -11.27 10.91
CA SER A 9 4.26 -11.93 12.07
C SER A 9 4.18 -11.06 13.33
N GLY A 10 4.50 -9.76 13.25
CA GLY A 10 4.62 -8.85 14.40
C GLY A 10 3.44 -7.89 14.62
N ILE A 11 2.25 -8.24 14.13
CA ILE A 11 1.05 -7.38 14.20
C ILE A 11 0.12 -7.78 15.35
N GLU A 12 0.45 -8.87 16.04
CA GLU A 12 -0.31 -9.42 17.16
C GLU A 12 -0.24 -8.47 18.36
N GLY A 13 -1.37 -7.80 18.66
CA GLY A 13 -1.52 -6.91 19.81
C GLY A 13 -2.23 -5.59 19.51
N ASP A 14 -2.24 -5.12 18.25
CA ASP A 14 -2.89 -3.86 17.88
C ASP A 14 -3.94 -4.05 16.78
N ASN A 15 -5.21 -4.12 17.18
CA ASN A 15 -6.35 -4.30 16.27
C ASN A 15 -6.40 -3.25 15.14
N LYS A 16 -5.96 -2.02 15.39
CA LYS A 16 -5.94 -0.97 14.36
C LYS A 16 -4.80 -1.20 13.36
N LEU A 17 -3.63 -1.62 13.84
CA LEU A 17 -2.50 -2.00 12.98
C LEU A 17 -2.87 -3.20 12.11
N ALA A 18 -3.50 -4.22 12.70
CA ALA A 18 -3.98 -5.41 11.99
C ALA A 18 -4.96 -5.05 10.87
N ASN A 19 -5.95 -4.19 11.17
CA ASN A 19 -6.90 -3.74 10.16
C ASN A 19 -6.24 -2.95 9.02
N LEU A 20 -5.31 -2.04 9.35
CA LEU A 20 -4.55 -1.27 8.35
C LEU A 20 -3.72 -2.19 7.45
N TYR A 21 -3.05 -3.17 8.05
CA TYR A 21 -2.24 -4.14 7.33
C TYR A 21 -3.09 -5.03 6.41
N ASN A 22 -4.22 -5.52 6.91
CA ASN A 22 -5.17 -6.31 6.12
C ASN A 22 -5.75 -5.50 4.95
N GLN A 23 -6.04 -4.21 5.16
CA GLN A 23 -6.46 -3.33 4.08
C GLN A 23 -5.36 -3.16 3.03
N PHE A 24 -4.11 -2.99 3.46
CA PHE A 24 -2.97 -2.89 2.56
C PHE A 24 -2.74 -4.18 1.77
N LYS A 25 -2.82 -5.35 2.43
CA LYS A 25 -2.74 -6.66 1.77
C LYS A 25 -3.81 -6.81 0.68
N LYS A 26 -5.07 -6.47 0.99
CA LYS A 26 -6.17 -6.47 0.01
C LYS A 26 -5.88 -5.57 -1.20
N LEU A 27 -5.31 -4.38 -0.98
CA LEU A 27 -4.91 -3.49 -2.08
C LEU A 27 -3.88 -4.19 -2.99
N ILE A 28 -2.84 -4.78 -2.41
CA ILE A 28 -1.80 -5.47 -3.18
C ILE A 28 -2.35 -6.67 -3.94
N ASP A 29 -3.23 -7.45 -3.33
CA ASP A 29 -3.88 -8.59 -3.99
C ASP A 29 -4.72 -8.15 -5.19
N GLU A 30 -5.43 -7.02 -5.09
CA GLU A 30 -6.16 -6.45 -6.21
C GLU A 30 -5.22 -5.89 -7.30
N LEU A 31 -4.09 -5.28 -6.91
CA LEU A 31 -3.08 -4.82 -7.87
C LEU A 31 -2.42 -5.98 -8.62
N ARG A 32 -2.24 -7.15 -7.99
CA ARG A 32 -1.73 -8.37 -8.63
C ARG A 32 -2.64 -8.90 -9.73
N LYS A 33 -3.96 -8.76 -9.57
CA LYS A 33 -4.95 -9.20 -10.56
C LYS A 33 -5.00 -8.28 -11.78
N LYS A 34 -4.46 -7.07 -11.67
CA LYS A 34 -4.48 -6.08 -12.75
C LYS A 34 -3.19 -6.17 -13.56
N SER A 35 -3.32 -5.96 -14.87
CA SER A 35 -2.14 -5.81 -15.74
C SER A 35 -1.49 -4.45 -15.45
N LEU A 36 -0.32 -4.49 -14.80
CA LEU A 36 0.48 -3.30 -14.46
C LEU A 36 1.81 -3.35 -15.22
N PRO A 37 2.36 -2.20 -15.65
CA PRO A 37 3.68 -2.16 -16.27
C PRO A 37 4.77 -2.73 -15.35
N ASP A 38 5.77 -3.42 -15.91
CA ASP A 38 6.84 -4.03 -15.11
C ASP A 38 7.61 -3.03 -14.24
N LYS A 39 7.75 -1.79 -14.71
CA LYS A 39 8.33 -0.67 -13.94
C LYS A 39 7.54 -0.39 -12.65
N VAL A 40 6.22 -0.44 -12.73
CA VAL A 40 5.31 -0.24 -11.58
C VAL A 40 5.44 -1.39 -10.60
N VAL A 41 5.48 -2.62 -11.12
CA VAL A 41 5.67 -3.83 -10.30
C VAL A 41 7.01 -3.79 -9.55
N GLY A 42 8.09 -3.35 -10.20
CA GLY A 42 9.39 -3.17 -9.57
C GLY A 42 9.36 -2.20 -8.38
N LEU A 43 8.75 -1.02 -8.58
CA LEU A 43 8.63 0.00 -7.53
C LEU A 43 7.75 -0.44 -6.36
N ILE A 44 6.65 -1.15 -6.64
CA ILE A 44 5.81 -1.76 -5.59
C ILE A 44 6.65 -2.76 -4.80
N ASN A 45 7.41 -3.63 -5.47
CA ASN A 45 8.26 -4.63 -4.82
C ASN A 45 9.33 -4.00 -3.92
N GLU A 46 9.93 -2.89 -4.32
CA GLU A 46 10.86 -2.14 -3.46
C GLU A 46 10.16 -1.61 -2.20
N ASP A 47 8.97 -1.05 -2.34
CA ASP A 47 8.19 -0.54 -1.20
C ASP A 47 7.76 -1.67 -0.26
N LEU A 48 7.42 -2.86 -0.79
CA LEU A 48 7.14 -4.05 0.01
C LEU A 48 8.37 -4.58 0.75
N LYS A 49 9.53 -4.60 0.10
CA LYS A 49 10.80 -4.96 0.77
C LYS A 49 11.08 -4.05 1.96
N VAL A 50 10.85 -2.75 1.84
CA VAL A 50 11.03 -1.80 2.95
C VAL A 50 10.08 -2.12 4.11
N ILE A 51 8.82 -2.50 3.83
CA ILE A 51 7.84 -2.86 4.86
C ILE A 51 8.24 -4.17 5.56
N ASN A 52 8.67 -5.17 4.80
CA ASN A 52 9.10 -6.46 5.32
C ASN A 52 10.39 -6.34 6.16
N SER A 53 11.33 -5.48 5.74
CA SER A 53 12.60 -5.25 6.45
C SER A 53 12.53 -4.19 7.55
N ALA A 54 11.39 -3.52 7.74
CA ALA A 54 11.27 -2.49 8.75
C ALA A 54 11.36 -3.11 10.15
N ALA A 55 12.30 -2.65 10.99
CA ALA A 55 12.37 -3.03 12.41
C ALA A 55 11.38 -2.25 13.29
N GLN A 56 10.74 -1.22 12.74
CA GLN A 56 9.79 -0.36 13.45
C GLN A 56 8.51 -1.11 13.81
N ASN A 57 7.95 -0.83 14.98
CA ASN A 57 6.70 -1.40 15.50
C ASN A 57 5.72 -0.30 15.93
N GLY A 58 4.47 -0.67 16.23
CA GLY A 58 3.48 0.26 16.78
C GLY A 58 3.14 1.43 15.85
N ASN A 59 3.22 2.66 16.37
CA ASN A 59 2.74 3.85 15.66
C ASN A 59 3.62 4.25 14.46
N ASP A 60 4.94 4.06 14.58
CA ASP A 60 5.87 4.33 13.48
C ASP A 60 5.63 3.38 12.31
N PHE A 61 5.34 2.12 12.61
CA PHE A 61 4.98 1.15 11.58
C PHE A 61 3.65 1.48 10.90
N LYS A 62 2.64 1.96 11.64
CA LYS A 62 1.39 2.49 11.05
C LYS A 62 1.66 3.63 10.08
N LYS A 63 2.53 4.56 10.46
CA LYS A 63 2.90 5.72 9.62
C LYS A 63 3.60 5.26 8.35
N LEU A 64 4.54 4.32 8.47
CA LEU A 64 5.25 3.73 7.34
C LEU A 64 4.27 3.07 6.35
N ILE A 65 3.37 2.20 6.82
CA ILE A 65 2.36 1.55 5.96
C ILE A 65 1.52 2.59 5.22
N LYS A 66 1.01 3.60 5.94
CA LYS A 66 0.19 4.67 5.31
C LYS A 66 0.96 5.44 4.25
N GLN A 67 2.20 5.82 4.52
CA GLN A 67 3.04 6.53 3.56
C GLN A 67 3.28 5.70 2.29
N LYS A 68 3.62 4.41 2.44
CA LYS A 68 3.82 3.50 1.32
C LYS A 68 2.54 3.25 0.54
N GLN A 69 1.42 3.04 1.23
CA GLN A 69 0.11 2.88 0.60
C GLN A 69 -0.27 4.11 -0.24
N SER A 70 -0.11 5.32 0.30
CA SER A 70 -0.37 6.55 -0.46
C SER A 70 0.55 6.70 -1.67
N LYS A 71 1.84 6.36 -1.55
CA LYS A 71 2.79 6.38 -2.67
C LYS A 71 2.37 5.40 -3.78
N ILE A 72 2.01 4.17 -3.41
CA ILE A 72 1.55 3.15 -4.36
C ILE A 72 0.27 3.59 -5.06
N ILE A 73 -0.70 4.15 -4.33
CA ILE A 73 -1.95 4.67 -4.92
C ILE A 73 -1.64 5.76 -5.96
N LYS A 74 -0.79 6.74 -5.65
CA LYS A 74 -0.41 7.79 -6.61
C LYS A 74 0.30 7.25 -7.84
N LEU A 75 1.12 6.23 -7.66
CA LEU A 75 1.86 5.60 -8.75
C LEU A 75 0.92 4.83 -9.68
N VAL A 76 0.02 4.04 -9.11
CA VAL A 76 -1.00 3.29 -9.85
C VAL A 76 -2.04 4.21 -10.50
N GLU A 77 -2.38 5.32 -9.85
CA GLU A 77 -3.19 6.39 -10.43
C GLU A 77 -2.54 6.94 -11.70
N LYS A 78 -1.26 7.32 -11.64
CA LYS A 78 -0.57 7.94 -12.76
C LYS A 78 -0.42 6.99 -13.95
N GLU A 79 -0.06 5.74 -13.68
CA GLU A 79 0.34 4.78 -14.72
C GLU A 79 -0.85 4.01 -15.30
N ALA A 80 -1.88 3.75 -14.49
CA ALA A 80 -3.01 2.92 -14.90
C ALA A 80 -4.38 3.56 -14.65
N LYS A 81 -4.44 4.82 -14.17
CA LYS A 81 -5.69 5.54 -13.82
C LYS A 81 -6.60 4.77 -12.86
N ILE A 82 -6.02 3.86 -12.07
CA ILE A 82 -6.73 3.10 -11.05
C ILE A 82 -6.64 3.88 -9.75
N VAL A 83 -7.79 4.25 -9.20
CA VAL A 83 -7.88 4.95 -7.93
C VAL A 83 -8.86 4.25 -6.98
N PRO A 84 -8.71 4.40 -5.66
CA PRO A 84 -9.72 3.96 -4.71
C PRO A 84 -11.08 4.61 -4.97
N LYS A 85 -12.17 3.93 -4.60
CA LYS A 85 -13.52 4.47 -4.71
C LYS A 85 -13.63 5.82 -3.99
N ASN A 86 -14.18 6.83 -4.67
CA ASN A 86 -14.33 8.23 -4.21
C ASN A 86 -13.03 9.04 -4.06
N TYR A 87 -11.89 8.57 -4.60
CA TYR A 87 -10.62 9.27 -4.47
C TYR A 87 -10.68 10.73 -4.96
N TYR A 88 -11.12 10.99 -6.20
CA TYR A 88 -11.20 12.36 -6.73
C TYR A 88 -12.14 13.25 -5.92
N ARG A 89 -13.30 12.75 -5.48
CA ARG A 89 -14.22 13.50 -4.61
C ARG A 89 -13.54 13.93 -3.31
N ASN A 90 -12.80 13.03 -2.67
CA ASN A 90 -12.10 13.34 -1.42
C ASN A 90 -10.91 14.29 -1.64
N VAL A 91 -10.24 14.21 -2.78
CA VAL A 91 -9.16 15.15 -3.15
C VAL A 91 -9.72 16.57 -3.31
N TRP A 92 -10.83 16.73 -4.04
CA TRP A 92 -11.45 18.05 -4.25
C TRP A 92 -12.01 18.66 -2.95
N LEU A 93 -12.53 17.83 -2.03
CA LEU A 93 -13.01 18.30 -0.73
C LEU A 93 -11.88 18.79 0.20
N ALA A 94 -10.64 18.36 0.00
CA ALA A 94 -9.50 18.78 0.82
C ALA A 94 -8.88 20.13 0.37
N VAL A 95 -9.23 20.62 -0.81
CA VAL A 95 -8.75 21.87 -1.41
C VAL A 95 -9.76 23.01 -1.21
N GLY A 96 -10.74 22.82 -0.31
CA GLY A 96 -11.77 23.80 0.03
C GLY A 96 -11.22 25.15 0.46
#